data_AF-A0A550BYT2-F1
#
_entry.id   AF-A0A550BYT2-F1
#
_cell.length_a   1.000
_cell.length_b   1.000
_cell.length_c   1.000
_cell.angle_alpha   90.00
_cell.angle_beta   90.00
_cell.angle_gamma   90.00
#
_symmetry.space_group_name_H-M   'P 1'
#
loop_
_entity.id
_entity.type
_entity.pdbx_description
1 polymer ?
#
loop_
_entity_poly.entity_id
_entity_poly.type
_entity_poly.pdbx_seq_one_letter_code
_entity_poly.pdbx_strand_id
1 'polypeptide(L)'
;MNPASCRHPQPCLNHHLHQEYDRLCVLRQLAYQLVGDQPCSPGNTQRTVLAMVKARVSLAFTTLVSEPPPGTIAYSHDLVSVIIASFNVCMAVWDASMKPGNAILAPMMRALWPHIVDWAAFFHPARRRIIDLYDQRDMGHEVGAIAQAYLTILESEDHTSLKIFLHAHPDLVTQALQLWLRFPSYIPTTARKSEMYTTDVTATAYGTIRAVVYLRNILLQDGTTPQDNALFLHALQLANVTGRTVYRAIAPQTNFLLTATVQSPSAPSAWTNHFCLLSLLLRRPELAGSPKSLRNVIPLVIAGGNRCITLREAQGASWAIQLVADICRIGTDNRPLVRAVRGGIFELLRAVASLPELYDVSDMVTQLCAGMTQARILRAFRLRRPPHVDFDAPKEHLYTWMDVAQKYEWHQDVYNLGNRKDWRYAMSCHNHQGPHDNDVRICPCGDAFYCSGSCQRMDWNEAHREFCRADDGPWGLHGALSLEDVVFICQVVRVHIAYVRKHEQITPRISSPPTRACSAEQTLITVDLTDVLPMPRHVVTTRIKADGAGTFAVEAIARLGGVVRRCPLPFVYSAGHFD
;
A
#
# COMPACT_ATOMS: atom_id res chain seq x y z
N MET A 1 36.81 -17.54 -4.02
CA MET A 1 37.29 -16.63 -5.07
C MET A 1 38.80 -16.76 -5.16
N ASN A 2 39.34 -17.07 -6.33
CA ASN A 2 40.78 -17.20 -6.56
C ASN A 2 41.41 -15.78 -6.61
N PRO A 3 42.45 -15.46 -5.81
CA PRO A 3 43.03 -14.12 -5.77
C PRO A 3 43.94 -13.79 -6.97
N ALA A 4 43.84 -14.52 -8.08
CA ALA A 4 44.70 -14.35 -9.24
C ALA A 4 43.91 -13.77 -10.42
N SER A 5 44.39 -12.62 -10.92
CA SER A 5 44.00 -11.95 -12.17
C SER A 5 42.89 -10.89 -12.09
N CYS A 6 43.11 -9.79 -11.35
CA CYS A 6 42.67 -8.48 -11.82
C CYS A 6 43.54 -8.07 -13.03
N ARG A 7 43.25 -8.63 -14.20
CA ARG A 7 43.79 -8.11 -15.47
C ARG A 7 42.94 -6.92 -15.86
N HIS A 8 43.37 -5.71 -15.50
CA HIS A 8 42.90 -4.51 -16.19
C HIS A 8 43.50 -4.53 -17.62
N PRO A 9 42.70 -4.62 -18.68
CA PRO A 9 43.21 -4.64 -20.05
C PRO A 9 43.63 -3.25 -20.57
N GLN A 10 43.56 -2.21 -19.75
CA GLN A 10 43.96 -0.85 -20.11
C GLN A 10 44.98 -0.29 -19.10
N PRO A 11 46.01 0.44 -19.55
CA PRO A 11 46.96 1.11 -18.66
C PRO A 11 46.22 2.14 -17.79
N CYS A 12 46.23 1.94 -16.46
CA CYS A 12 45.63 2.87 -15.50
C CYS A 12 46.29 4.25 -15.64
N LEU A 13 45.48 5.27 -15.93
CA LEU A 13 45.92 6.66 -16.02
C LEU A 13 46.20 7.28 -14.64
N ASN A 14 45.73 6.65 -13.55
CA ASN A 14 45.89 7.16 -12.20
C ASN A 14 46.50 6.13 -11.23
N HIS A 15 47.84 6.12 -11.13
CA HIS A 15 48.59 5.20 -10.27
C HIS A 15 48.20 5.27 -8.78
N HIS A 16 47.80 6.45 -8.29
CA HIS A 16 47.39 6.64 -6.89
C HIS A 16 46.13 5.82 -6.55
N LEU A 17 45.10 5.88 -7.40
CA LEU A 17 43.85 5.15 -7.20
C LEU A 17 44.06 3.63 -7.18
N HIS A 18 44.98 3.13 -8.01
CA HIS A 18 45.32 1.71 -8.03
C HIS A 18 45.97 1.26 -6.71
N GLN A 19 46.95 2.03 -6.20
CA GLN A 19 47.56 1.74 -4.91
C GLN A 19 46.55 1.77 -3.76
N GLU A 20 45.59 2.71 -3.79
CA GLU A 20 44.52 2.77 -2.80
C GLU A 20 43.61 1.54 -2.89
N TYR A 21 43.23 1.13 -4.10
CA TYR A 21 42.44 -0.08 -4.34
C TYR A 21 43.10 -1.34 -3.77
N ASP A 22 44.42 -1.49 -3.96
CA ASP A 22 45.18 -2.62 -3.41
C ASP A 22 45.16 -2.61 -1.87
N ARG A 23 45.30 -1.44 -1.25
CA ARG A 23 45.20 -1.28 0.22
C ARG A 23 43.81 -1.65 0.72
N LEU A 24 42.76 -1.23 0.02
CA LEU A 24 41.37 -1.59 0.32
C LEU A 24 41.17 -3.11 0.23
N CYS A 25 41.74 -3.77 -0.79
CA CYS A 25 41.66 -5.22 -0.93
C CYS A 25 42.33 -5.97 0.24
N VAL A 26 43.51 -5.52 0.68
CA VAL A 26 44.18 -6.07 1.86
C VAL A 26 43.35 -5.83 3.13
N LEU A 27 42.83 -4.61 3.32
CA LEU A 27 42.01 -4.27 4.47
C LEU A 27 40.73 -5.13 4.54
N ARG A 28 40.10 -5.40 3.39
CA ARG A 28 38.95 -6.31 3.27
C ARG A 28 39.26 -7.71 3.76
N GLN A 29 40.38 -8.28 3.33
CA GLN A 29 40.81 -9.63 3.72
C GLN A 29 41.02 -9.70 5.24
N LEU A 30 41.69 -8.69 5.82
CA LEU A 30 41.88 -8.60 7.26
C LEU A 30 40.54 -8.49 8.01
N ALA A 31 39.57 -7.73 7.47
CA ALA A 31 38.24 -7.63 8.05
C ALA A 31 37.51 -9.00 8.04
N TYR A 32 37.57 -9.75 6.94
CA TYR A 32 37.02 -11.10 6.89
C TYR A 32 37.70 -12.07 7.87
N GLN A 33 39.02 -11.93 8.09
CA GLN A 33 39.72 -12.69 9.13
C GLN A 33 39.19 -12.36 10.54
N LEU A 34 38.84 -11.10 10.81
CA LEU A 34 38.26 -10.68 12.10
C LEU A 34 36.83 -11.19 12.31
N VAL A 35 36.02 -11.27 11.25
CA VAL A 35 34.67 -11.84 11.33
C VAL A 35 34.71 -13.35 11.55
N GLY A 36 35.76 -14.01 11.07
CA GLY A 36 35.94 -15.47 11.09
C GLY A 36 35.61 -16.15 9.76
N ASP A 37 35.26 -15.39 8.73
CA ASP A 37 34.94 -15.90 7.39
C ASP A 37 36.18 -16.40 6.65
N GLN A 38 37.37 -15.96 7.08
CA GLN A 38 38.66 -16.44 6.58
C GLN A 38 39.59 -16.79 7.75
N PRO A 39 40.40 -17.85 7.63
CA PRO A 39 41.42 -18.15 8.64
C PRO A 39 42.48 -17.04 8.66
N CYS A 40 42.98 -16.71 9.85
CA CYS A 40 44.14 -15.83 9.98
C CYS A 40 45.34 -16.41 9.23
N SER A 41 46.11 -15.56 8.56
CA SER A 41 47.37 -15.97 7.93
C SER A 41 48.33 -16.58 8.97
N PRO A 42 49.21 -17.53 8.59
CA PRO A 42 50.16 -18.12 9.52
C PRO A 42 50.97 -17.07 10.28
N GLY A 43 51.02 -17.19 11.61
CA GLY A 43 51.67 -16.22 12.50
C GLY A 43 50.78 -15.06 12.96
N ASN A 44 49.61 -14.85 12.35
CA ASN A 44 48.66 -13.84 12.79
C ASN A 44 47.65 -14.42 13.81
N THR A 45 47.51 -13.74 14.93
CA THR A 45 46.41 -13.90 15.88
C THR A 45 45.28 -12.90 15.59
N GLN A 46 44.08 -13.14 16.10
CA GLN A 46 42.97 -12.16 16.03
C GLN A 46 43.40 -10.76 16.52
N ARG A 47 44.18 -10.70 17.61
CA ARG A 47 44.72 -9.45 18.16
C ARG A 47 45.67 -8.73 17.19
N THR A 48 46.56 -9.46 16.52
CA THR A 48 47.47 -8.87 15.54
C THR A 48 46.72 -8.41 14.29
N VAL A 49 45.71 -9.17 13.83
CA VAL A 49 44.84 -8.74 12.71
C VAL A 49 44.08 -7.47 13.08
N LEU A 50 43.54 -7.38 14.29
CA LEU A 50 42.83 -6.17 14.76
C LEU A 50 43.76 -4.96 14.78
N ALA A 51 44.99 -5.11 15.29
CA ALA A 51 46.00 -4.04 15.25
C ALA A 51 46.35 -3.64 13.81
N MET A 52 46.45 -4.61 12.90
CA MET A 52 46.71 -4.39 11.48
C MET A 52 45.57 -3.64 10.77
N VAL A 53 44.31 -3.94 11.09
CA VAL A 53 43.13 -3.22 10.59
C VAL A 53 43.16 -1.79 11.10
N LYS A 54 43.31 -1.59 12.42
CA LYS A 54 43.37 -0.24 13.02
C LYS A 54 44.44 0.65 12.39
N ALA A 55 45.64 0.12 12.16
CA ALA A 55 46.74 0.87 11.57
C ALA A 55 46.52 1.23 10.09
N ARG A 56 45.62 0.51 9.40
CA ARG A 56 45.40 0.66 7.95
C ARG A 56 44.15 1.44 7.58
N VAL A 57 43.14 1.53 8.46
CA VAL A 57 41.88 2.21 8.18
C VAL A 57 42.11 3.62 7.63
N SER A 58 42.87 4.48 8.34
CA SER A 58 43.10 5.86 7.88
C SER A 58 43.89 5.96 6.57
N LEU A 59 44.75 4.98 6.27
CA LEU A 59 45.60 4.96 5.07
C LEU A 59 44.90 4.37 3.83
N ALA A 60 43.83 3.60 4.03
CA ALA A 60 43.12 2.90 2.97
C ALA A 60 41.94 3.71 2.40
N PHE A 61 41.43 4.69 3.15
CA PHE A 61 40.26 5.49 2.77
C PHE A 61 40.62 6.92 2.35
N THR A 62 41.80 7.12 1.74
CA THR A 62 42.30 8.46 1.40
C THR A 62 41.37 9.22 0.44
N THR A 63 40.87 8.54 -0.60
CA THR A 63 39.92 9.15 -1.54
C THR A 63 38.54 9.30 -0.91
N LEU A 64 38.07 8.32 -0.12
CA LEU A 64 36.77 8.43 0.56
C LEU A 64 36.72 9.63 1.52
N VAL A 65 37.78 9.86 2.31
CA VAL A 65 37.84 10.99 3.26
C VAL A 65 37.98 12.35 2.55
N SER A 66 38.46 12.36 1.30
CA SER A 66 38.51 13.59 0.51
C SER A 66 37.11 14.06 0.09
N GLU A 67 36.94 15.37 -0.06
CA GLU A 67 35.68 15.93 -0.57
C GLU A 67 35.48 15.52 -2.05
N PRO A 68 34.27 15.09 -2.44
CA PRO A 68 33.99 14.82 -3.84
C PRO A 68 34.16 16.10 -4.68
N PRO A 69 34.61 16.00 -5.94
CA PRO A 69 34.83 17.17 -6.78
C PRO A 69 33.58 18.06 -6.89
N PRO A 70 33.73 19.39 -6.85
CA PRO A 70 32.60 20.28 -7.07
C PRO A 70 32.10 20.16 -8.52
N GLY A 71 30.78 20.14 -8.70
CA GLY A 71 30.15 20.14 -10.02
C GLY A 71 30.02 18.75 -10.67
N THR A 72 30.14 18.72 -12.00
CA THR A 72 29.98 17.52 -12.82
C THR A 72 31.32 17.06 -13.38
N ILE A 73 31.63 15.75 -13.32
CA ILE A 73 32.83 15.16 -13.92
C ILE A 73 32.47 14.13 -14.99
N ALA A 74 33.42 13.87 -15.91
CA ALA A 74 33.33 12.71 -16.79
C ALA A 74 33.49 11.41 -15.98
N TYR A 75 32.79 10.36 -16.39
CA TYR A 75 32.90 9.04 -15.79
C TYR A 75 34.34 8.54 -15.77
N SER A 76 34.82 8.12 -14.59
CA SER A 76 36.14 7.54 -14.37
C SER A 76 35.98 6.19 -13.69
N HIS A 77 36.24 5.10 -14.42
CA HIS A 77 36.12 3.73 -13.92
C HIS A 77 36.99 3.49 -12.67
N ASP A 78 38.21 4.03 -12.65
CA ASP A 78 39.15 3.86 -11.52
C ASP A 78 38.61 4.53 -10.25
N LEU A 79 38.10 5.76 -10.35
CA LEU A 79 37.55 6.48 -9.20
C LEU A 79 36.29 5.77 -8.65
N VAL A 80 35.38 5.37 -9.55
CA VAL A 80 34.17 4.63 -9.18
C VAL A 80 34.54 3.32 -8.48
N SER A 81 35.50 2.58 -9.03
CA SER A 81 35.97 1.31 -8.45
C SER A 81 36.56 1.48 -7.06
N VAL A 82 37.37 2.53 -6.83
CA VAL A 82 37.95 2.82 -5.51
C VAL A 82 36.88 3.19 -4.50
N ILE A 83 35.89 4.03 -4.86
CA ILE A 83 34.82 4.43 -3.93
C ILE A 83 33.88 3.26 -3.62
N ILE A 84 33.48 2.47 -4.62
CA ILE A 84 32.67 1.27 -4.37
C ILE A 84 33.44 0.25 -3.52
N ALA A 85 34.73 0.04 -3.79
CA ALA A 85 35.57 -0.79 -2.94
C ALA A 85 35.64 -0.23 -1.52
N SER A 86 35.76 1.09 -1.37
CA SER A 86 35.75 1.76 -0.06
C SER A 86 34.47 1.48 0.71
N PHE A 87 33.29 1.62 0.07
CA PHE A 87 32.01 1.26 0.68
C PHE A 87 32.02 -0.20 1.14
N ASN A 88 32.40 -1.13 0.27
CA ASN A 88 32.46 -2.55 0.60
C ASN A 88 33.41 -2.88 1.76
N VAL A 89 34.55 -2.21 1.84
CA VAL A 89 35.52 -2.41 2.93
C VAL A 89 35.02 -1.80 4.23
N CYS A 90 34.41 -0.60 4.21
CA CYS A 90 33.77 -0.02 5.38
C CYS A 90 32.75 -0.99 5.99
N MET A 91 31.96 -1.66 5.16
CA MET A 91 30.97 -2.64 5.62
C MET A 91 31.62 -3.87 6.25
N ALA A 92 32.62 -4.46 5.59
CA ALA A 92 33.34 -5.61 6.15
C ALA A 92 34.01 -5.27 7.51
N VAL A 93 34.58 -4.07 7.64
CA VAL A 93 35.19 -3.61 8.90
C VAL A 93 34.11 -3.30 9.96
N TRP A 94 32.96 -2.80 9.56
CA TRP A 94 31.81 -2.60 10.45
C TRP A 94 31.28 -3.93 11.00
N ASP A 95 31.09 -4.93 10.14
CA ASP A 95 30.66 -6.27 10.56
C ASP A 95 31.68 -6.89 11.53
N ALA A 96 32.97 -6.71 11.26
CA ALA A 96 34.04 -7.12 12.17
C ALA A 96 33.94 -6.42 13.54
N SER A 97 33.50 -5.15 13.56
CA SER A 97 33.35 -4.34 14.78
C SER A 97 32.22 -4.81 15.70
N MET A 98 31.23 -5.54 15.16
CA MET A 98 30.12 -6.11 15.94
C MET A 98 30.56 -7.27 16.83
N LYS A 99 31.77 -7.83 16.62
CA LYS A 99 32.33 -8.81 17.55
C LYS A 99 32.79 -8.09 18.84
N PRO A 100 32.45 -8.59 20.04
CA PRO A 100 32.80 -7.93 21.30
C PRO A 100 34.28 -7.52 21.45
N GLY A 101 35.21 -8.33 20.93
CA GLY A 101 36.66 -8.04 20.97
C GLY A 101 37.14 -6.94 20.02
N ASN A 102 36.30 -6.50 19.09
CA ASN A 102 36.64 -5.59 17.99
C ASN A 102 35.88 -4.25 18.06
N ALA A 103 35.12 -4.00 19.12
CA ALA A 103 34.25 -2.82 19.27
C ALA A 103 34.98 -1.47 19.08
N ILE A 104 36.30 -1.44 19.28
CA ILE A 104 37.15 -0.26 19.01
C ILE A 104 37.14 0.20 17.54
N LEU A 105 36.74 -0.66 16.60
CA LEU A 105 36.62 -0.32 15.18
C LEU A 105 35.35 0.49 14.89
N ALA A 106 34.29 0.36 15.71
CA ALA A 106 33.01 1.01 15.43
C ALA A 106 33.11 2.55 15.39
N PRO A 107 33.75 3.24 16.36
CA PRO A 107 33.94 4.69 16.26
C PRO A 107 34.72 5.12 15.02
N MET A 108 35.70 4.32 14.57
CA MET A 108 36.49 4.61 13.36
C MET A 108 35.62 4.55 12.11
N MET A 109 34.71 3.57 12.02
CA MET A 109 33.78 3.46 10.89
C MET A 109 32.71 4.55 10.92
N ARG A 110 32.22 4.93 12.11
CA ARG A 110 31.27 6.05 12.26
C ARG A 110 31.85 7.37 11.76
N ALA A 111 33.15 7.60 11.96
CA ALA A 111 33.83 8.78 11.43
C ALA A 111 33.84 8.83 9.90
N LEU A 112 33.65 7.70 9.21
CA LEU A 112 33.56 7.64 7.74
C LEU A 112 32.14 7.85 7.21
N TRP A 113 31.11 7.81 8.06
CA TRP A 113 29.72 7.93 7.60
C TRP A 113 29.40 9.24 6.87
N PRO A 114 29.84 10.44 7.34
CA PRO A 114 29.63 11.69 6.59
C PRO A 114 30.19 11.62 5.16
N HIS A 115 31.41 11.09 5.04
CA HIS A 115 32.10 10.95 3.76
C HIS A 115 31.40 9.95 2.82
N ILE A 116 30.85 8.86 3.36
CA ILE A 116 30.01 7.94 2.59
C ILE A 116 28.77 8.65 2.04
N VAL A 117 28.12 9.52 2.82
CA VAL A 117 26.95 10.29 2.37
C VAL A 117 27.30 11.27 1.26
N ASP A 118 28.45 11.95 1.36
CA ASP A 118 28.92 12.92 0.35
C ASP A 118 29.31 12.24 -0.97
N TRP A 119 30.04 11.14 -0.90
CA TRP A 119 30.38 10.36 -2.09
C TRP A 119 29.16 9.65 -2.68
N ALA A 120 28.25 9.12 -1.85
CA ALA A 120 26.98 8.59 -2.33
C ALA A 120 26.17 9.67 -3.07
N ALA A 121 26.15 10.90 -2.56
CA ALA A 121 25.50 12.04 -3.22
C ALA A 121 26.13 12.33 -4.58
N PHE A 122 27.45 12.21 -4.66
CA PHE A 122 28.19 12.39 -5.91
C PHE A 122 27.84 11.33 -6.95
N PHE A 123 27.82 10.05 -6.55
CA PHE A 123 27.46 8.93 -7.43
C PHE A 123 25.95 8.78 -7.64
N HIS A 124 25.09 9.46 -6.88
CA HIS A 124 23.64 9.25 -6.94
C HIS A 124 23.07 9.54 -8.35
N PRO A 125 22.45 8.57 -9.05
CA PRO A 125 22.03 8.74 -10.45
C PRO A 125 21.05 9.91 -10.67
N ALA A 126 20.15 10.18 -9.71
CA ALA A 126 19.21 11.31 -9.79
C ALA A 126 19.89 12.69 -9.80
N ARG A 127 21.12 12.81 -9.30
CA ARG A 127 21.84 14.09 -9.14
C ARG A 127 22.70 14.46 -10.35
N ARG A 128 22.92 13.52 -11.27
CA ARG A 128 23.60 13.76 -12.58
C ARG A 128 24.95 14.47 -12.46
N ARG A 129 25.71 14.20 -11.40
CA ARG A 129 27.08 14.73 -11.22
C ARG A 129 28.14 13.98 -12.04
N ILE A 130 27.79 12.82 -12.58
CA ILE A 130 28.67 12.01 -13.44
C ILE A 130 28.09 11.96 -14.84
N ILE A 131 28.88 12.39 -15.80
CA ILE A 131 28.55 12.38 -17.23
C ILE A 131 29.14 11.12 -17.83
N ASP A 132 28.28 10.20 -18.24
CA ASP A 132 28.67 9.00 -18.98
C ASP A 132 28.60 9.28 -20.48
N LEU A 133 29.76 9.51 -21.10
CA LEU A 133 29.86 9.82 -22.53
C LEU A 133 29.78 8.58 -23.42
N TYR A 134 29.97 7.39 -22.85
CA TYR A 134 30.19 6.15 -23.61
C TYR A 134 29.22 5.03 -23.23
N ASP A 135 28.20 5.30 -22.41
CA ASP A 135 27.25 4.31 -21.87
C ASP A 135 27.97 3.13 -21.19
N GLN A 136 29.07 3.43 -20.50
CA GLN A 136 29.91 2.44 -19.81
C GLN A 136 29.54 2.27 -18.33
N ARG A 137 28.65 3.11 -17.81
CA ARG A 137 28.32 3.16 -16.39
C ARG A 137 27.41 2.02 -15.98
N ASP A 138 27.90 1.15 -15.10
CA ASP A 138 27.06 0.17 -14.40
C ASP A 138 26.31 0.83 -13.23
N MET A 139 25.22 1.52 -13.56
CA MET A 139 24.36 2.17 -12.56
C MET A 139 23.75 1.17 -11.57
N GLY A 140 23.56 -0.10 -11.96
CA GLY A 140 23.01 -1.12 -11.08
C GLY A 140 23.96 -1.40 -9.93
N HIS A 141 25.21 -1.71 -10.25
CA HIS A 141 26.26 -1.99 -9.27
C HIS A 141 26.55 -0.78 -8.36
N GLU A 142 26.59 0.44 -8.92
CA GLU A 142 26.77 1.67 -8.12
C GLU A 142 25.62 1.89 -7.12
N VAL A 143 24.37 1.73 -7.56
CA VAL A 143 23.20 1.86 -6.67
C VAL A 143 23.18 0.75 -5.62
N GLY A 144 23.58 -0.47 -5.98
CA GLY A 144 23.73 -1.57 -5.04
C GLY A 144 24.73 -1.24 -3.94
N ALA A 145 25.91 -0.73 -4.31
CA ALA A 145 26.95 -0.32 -3.36
C ALA A 145 26.49 0.81 -2.42
N ILE A 146 25.81 1.84 -2.95
CA ILE A 146 25.26 2.93 -2.13
C ILE A 146 24.19 2.41 -1.17
N ALA A 147 23.26 1.59 -1.67
CA ALA A 147 22.18 1.04 -0.85
C ALA A 147 22.72 0.17 0.29
N GLN A 148 23.74 -0.65 0.00
CA GLN A 148 24.37 -1.51 0.99
C GLN A 148 25.14 -0.68 2.03
N ALA A 149 25.87 0.36 1.61
CA ALA A 149 26.53 1.28 2.53
C ALA A 149 25.54 1.98 3.48
N TYR A 150 24.38 2.42 2.96
CA TYR A 150 23.32 2.98 3.79
C TYR A 150 22.71 1.97 4.74
N LEU A 151 22.49 0.73 4.31
CA LEU A 151 22.03 -0.33 5.21
C LEU A 151 23.00 -0.55 6.37
N THR A 152 24.29 -0.61 6.12
CA THR A 152 25.30 -0.76 7.17
C THR A 152 25.25 0.38 8.20
N ILE A 153 25.03 1.62 7.76
CA ILE A 153 24.84 2.77 8.67
C ILE A 153 23.53 2.60 9.48
N LEU A 154 22.43 2.28 8.78
CA LEU A 154 21.08 2.22 9.35
C LEU A 154 20.83 1.00 10.25
N GLU A 155 21.62 -0.05 10.11
CA GLU A 155 21.58 -1.27 10.93
C GLU A 155 22.40 -1.14 12.23
N SER A 156 22.96 0.03 12.52
CA SER A 156 23.67 0.26 13.78
C SER A 156 22.74 0.08 14.99
N GLU A 157 23.15 -0.75 15.95
CA GLU A 157 22.42 -0.96 17.22
C GLU A 157 22.31 0.30 18.09
N ASP A 158 23.23 1.25 17.91
CA ASP A 158 23.23 2.53 18.63
C ASP A 158 22.30 3.54 17.94
N HIS A 159 21.00 3.37 18.15
CA HIS A 159 19.96 4.24 17.60
C HIS A 159 20.11 5.71 18.03
N THR A 160 20.72 5.99 19.20
CA THR A 160 20.92 7.36 19.68
C THR A 160 21.96 8.09 18.82
N SER A 161 23.13 7.48 18.65
CA SER A 161 24.17 8.04 17.77
C SER A 161 23.69 8.11 16.32
N LEU A 162 22.94 7.11 15.86
CA LEU A 162 22.37 7.09 14.51
C LEU A 162 21.39 8.25 14.29
N LYS A 163 20.48 8.53 15.24
CA LYS A 163 19.57 9.69 15.13
C LYS A 163 20.34 11.00 15.08
N ILE A 164 21.32 11.22 15.97
CA ILE A 164 22.16 12.42 15.95
C ILE A 164 22.83 12.58 14.58
N PHE A 165 23.36 11.48 14.03
CA PHE A 165 23.96 11.47 12.71
C PHE A 165 22.96 11.82 11.59
N LEU A 166 21.76 11.23 11.59
CA LEU A 166 20.74 11.53 10.57
C LEU A 166 20.27 12.99 10.59
N HIS A 167 20.20 13.60 11.78
CA HIS A 167 19.89 15.03 11.91
C HIS A 167 21.04 15.93 11.43
N ALA A 168 22.30 15.52 11.65
CA ALA A 168 23.47 16.23 11.13
C ALA A 168 23.65 16.07 9.61
N HIS A 169 23.22 14.93 9.05
CA HIS A 169 23.36 14.57 7.63
C HIS A 169 22.01 14.16 7.02
N PRO A 170 21.04 15.09 6.94
CA PRO A 170 19.67 14.80 6.46
C PRO A 170 19.64 14.32 5.00
N ASP A 171 20.69 14.62 4.24
CA ASP A 171 20.81 14.26 2.84
C ASP A 171 20.79 12.73 2.61
N LEU A 172 21.25 11.91 3.56
CA LEU A 172 21.14 10.45 3.50
C LEU A 172 19.68 10.03 3.34
N VAL A 173 18.77 10.62 4.12
CA VAL A 173 17.33 10.30 4.10
C VAL A 173 16.75 10.62 2.72
N THR A 174 17.07 11.80 2.19
CA THR A 174 16.63 12.23 0.86
C THR A 174 17.18 11.32 -0.24
N GLN A 175 18.48 10.97 -0.19
CA GLN A 175 19.11 10.08 -1.15
C GLN A 175 18.47 8.67 -1.13
N ALA A 176 18.28 8.08 0.05
CA ALA A 176 17.66 6.76 0.19
C ALA A 176 16.24 6.73 -0.42
N LEU A 177 15.44 7.77 -0.19
CA LEU A 177 14.11 7.91 -0.81
C LEU A 177 14.18 8.04 -2.33
N GLN A 178 15.14 8.81 -2.86
CA GLN A 178 15.34 8.96 -4.30
C GLN A 178 15.82 7.65 -4.95
N LEU A 179 16.67 6.88 -4.29
CA LEU A 179 17.09 5.55 -4.73
C LEU A 179 15.90 4.60 -4.79
N TRP A 180 15.15 4.47 -3.69
CA TRP A 180 13.97 3.62 -3.62
C TRP A 180 12.93 3.95 -4.70
N LEU A 181 12.59 5.23 -4.90
CA LEU A 181 11.57 5.60 -5.88
C LEU A 181 11.94 5.24 -7.33
N ARG A 182 13.24 5.14 -7.64
CA ARG A 182 13.74 5.08 -9.02
C ARG A 182 14.61 3.85 -9.30
N PHE A 183 14.84 2.95 -8.34
CA PHE A 183 15.67 1.76 -8.54
C PHE A 183 15.29 0.93 -9.78
N PRO A 184 14.00 0.79 -10.18
CA PRO A 184 13.68 0.02 -11.39
C PRO A 184 14.24 0.64 -12.68
N SER A 185 14.52 1.95 -12.67
CA SER A 185 15.09 2.68 -13.80
C SER A 185 16.62 2.69 -13.81
N TYR A 186 17.25 2.44 -12.66
CA TYR A 186 18.72 2.39 -12.56
C TYR A 186 19.29 1.04 -12.95
N ILE A 187 18.46 -0.01 -12.96
CA ILE A 187 18.88 -1.37 -13.28
C ILE A 187 18.43 -1.70 -14.71
N PRO A 188 19.39 -1.80 -15.67
CA PRO A 188 19.10 -2.07 -17.07
C PRO A 188 18.30 -3.36 -17.27
N THR A 189 17.43 -3.40 -18.26
CA THR A 189 16.67 -4.62 -18.59
C THR A 189 17.58 -5.75 -19.06
N THR A 190 18.74 -5.43 -19.65
CA THR A 190 19.77 -6.39 -20.07
C THR A 190 20.38 -7.13 -18.89
N ALA A 191 20.69 -6.42 -17.79
CA ALA A 191 21.20 -7.00 -16.55
C ALA A 191 20.23 -8.02 -15.94
N ARG A 192 18.91 -7.84 -16.16
CA ARG A 192 17.88 -8.76 -15.64
C ARG A 192 17.86 -10.13 -16.32
N LYS A 193 18.34 -10.22 -17.56
CA LYS A 193 18.32 -11.46 -18.35
C LYS A 193 19.60 -12.28 -18.23
N SER A 194 20.70 -11.66 -17.80
CA SER A 194 21.99 -12.33 -17.67
C SER A 194 22.08 -13.05 -16.33
N GLU A 195 22.14 -14.38 -16.33
CA GLU A 195 22.27 -15.20 -15.12
C GLU A 195 23.43 -14.74 -14.23
N MET A 196 24.54 -14.30 -14.82
CA MET A 196 25.74 -13.85 -14.11
C MET A 196 25.52 -12.61 -13.23
N TYR A 197 24.55 -11.75 -13.55
CA TYR A 197 24.29 -10.49 -12.84
C TYR A 197 23.00 -10.51 -12.00
N THR A 198 22.24 -11.61 -12.01
CA THR A 198 20.93 -11.68 -11.34
C THR A 198 20.99 -11.48 -9.82
N THR A 199 22.07 -11.95 -9.17
CA THR A 199 22.24 -11.85 -7.72
C THR A 199 22.37 -10.40 -7.25
N ASP A 200 23.09 -9.57 -8.01
CA ASP A 200 23.36 -8.17 -7.66
C ASP A 200 22.11 -7.28 -7.85
N VAL A 201 21.33 -7.58 -8.88
CA VAL A 201 20.08 -6.87 -9.19
C VAL A 201 19.05 -6.98 -8.05
N THR A 202 18.85 -8.19 -7.52
CA THR A 202 17.88 -8.42 -6.45
C THR A 202 18.36 -7.80 -5.14
N ALA A 203 19.66 -7.92 -4.84
CA ALA A 203 20.27 -7.31 -3.66
C ALA A 203 20.13 -5.78 -3.68
N THR A 204 20.31 -5.15 -4.85
CA THR A 204 20.15 -3.70 -5.03
C THR A 204 18.71 -3.25 -4.74
N ALA A 205 17.72 -3.91 -5.34
CA ALA A 205 16.30 -3.58 -5.11
C ALA A 205 15.94 -3.76 -3.63
N TYR A 206 16.34 -4.89 -3.03
CA TYR A 206 16.13 -5.17 -1.62
C TYR A 206 16.80 -4.12 -0.72
N GLY A 207 18.06 -3.77 -1.01
CA GLY A 207 18.83 -2.80 -0.26
C GLY A 207 18.15 -1.43 -0.19
N THR A 208 17.71 -0.93 -1.35
CA THR A 208 17.02 0.37 -1.42
C THR A 208 15.69 0.37 -0.69
N ILE A 209 14.89 -0.69 -0.80
CA ILE A 209 13.61 -0.83 -0.07
C ILE A 209 13.86 -0.90 1.43
N ARG A 210 14.79 -1.75 1.87
CA ARG A 210 15.10 -1.97 3.28
C ARG A 210 15.69 -0.72 3.95
N ALA A 211 16.52 0.04 3.24
CA ALA A 211 17.07 1.30 3.76
C ALA A 211 15.94 2.29 4.12
N VAL A 212 14.93 2.43 3.26
CA VAL A 212 13.78 3.31 3.55
C VAL A 212 12.91 2.74 4.68
N VAL A 213 12.75 1.42 4.79
CA VAL A 213 12.06 0.80 5.92
C VAL A 213 12.78 1.09 7.24
N TYR A 214 14.12 0.97 7.29
CA TYR A 214 14.89 1.34 8.48
C TYR A 214 14.74 2.81 8.84
N LEU A 215 14.88 3.72 7.87
CA LEU A 215 14.68 5.16 8.09
C LEU A 215 13.30 5.45 8.67
N ARG A 216 12.26 4.82 8.10
CA ARG A 216 10.89 4.94 8.61
C ARG A 216 10.75 4.41 10.03
N ASN A 217 11.38 3.29 10.36
CA ASN A 217 11.33 2.74 11.70
C ASN A 217 12.06 3.65 12.71
N ILE A 218 13.24 4.16 12.36
CA ILE A 218 14.03 5.06 13.20
C ILE A 218 13.33 6.40 13.42
N LEU A 219 12.68 6.94 12.38
CA LEU A 219 12.17 8.32 12.37
C LEU A 219 10.66 8.45 12.59
N LEU A 220 9.87 7.37 12.42
CA LEU A 220 8.39 7.42 12.52
C LEU A 220 7.74 6.37 13.45
N GLN A 221 8.47 5.43 14.07
CA GLN A 221 7.87 4.49 15.04
C GLN A 221 7.65 5.13 16.43
N ASP A 222 7.01 4.38 17.32
CA ASP A 222 6.72 4.79 18.69
C ASP A 222 8.01 5.24 19.43
N GLY A 223 7.93 6.36 20.15
CA GLY A 223 9.09 6.99 20.81
C GLY A 223 9.90 7.94 19.93
N THR A 224 9.45 8.25 18.71
CA THR A 224 10.07 9.28 17.85
C THR A 224 9.67 10.69 18.27
N THR A 225 10.61 11.62 18.10
CA THR A 225 10.38 13.04 18.42
C THR A 225 9.66 13.75 17.27
N PRO A 226 8.97 14.89 17.51
CA PRO A 226 8.43 15.72 16.43
C PRO A 226 9.50 16.13 15.40
N GLN A 227 10.74 16.32 15.84
CA GLN A 227 11.89 16.63 14.99
C GLN A 227 12.25 15.47 14.06
N ASP A 228 12.19 14.22 14.54
CA ASP A 228 12.43 13.02 13.71
C ASP A 228 11.38 12.93 12.59
N ASN A 229 10.11 13.15 12.93
CA ASN A 229 9.02 13.16 11.96
C ASN A 229 9.18 14.31 10.95
N ALA A 230 9.55 15.51 11.41
CA ALA A 230 9.81 16.67 10.55
C ALA A 230 10.97 16.41 9.58
N LEU A 231 12.05 15.77 10.04
CA LEU A 231 13.18 15.38 9.19
C LEU A 231 12.72 14.45 8.05
N PHE A 232 11.95 13.40 8.38
CA PHE A 232 11.45 12.48 7.37
C PHE A 232 10.49 13.15 6.37
N LEU A 233 9.56 13.97 6.85
CA LEU A 233 8.63 14.72 5.98
C LEU A 233 9.36 15.74 5.09
N HIS A 234 10.37 16.43 5.61
CA HIS A 234 11.19 17.33 4.81
C HIS A 234 11.99 16.57 3.75
N ALA A 235 12.55 15.41 4.10
CA ALA A 235 13.25 14.56 3.15
C ALA A 235 12.32 14.04 2.03
N LEU A 236 11.06 13.72 2.33
CA LEU A 236 10.04 13.38 1.32
C LEU A 236 9.83 14.55 0.35
N GLN A 237 9.73 15.78 0.85
CA GLN A 237 9.57 16.98 0.02
C GLN A 237 10.79 17.19 -0.89
N LEU A 238 12.01 17.14 -0.34
CA LEU A 238 13.26 17.30 -1.11
C LEU A 238 13.44 16.19 -2.16
N ALA A 239 13.00 14.96 -1.87
CA ALA A 239 12.98 13.87 -2.83
C ALA A 239 11.83 13.96 -3.86
N ASN A 240 11.03 15.03 -3.84
CA ASN A 240 9.84 15.23 -4.68
C ASN A 240 8.83 14.08 -4.57
N VAL A 241 8.69 13.53 -3.36
CA VAL A 241 7.73 12.47 -3.06
C VAL A 241 6.36 13.10 -2.81
N THR A 242 5.49 13.00 -3.81
CA THR A 242 4.08 13.34 -3.70
C THR A 242 3.25 12.06 -3.73
N GLY A 243 1.97 12.12 -3.33
CA GLY A 243 1.06 10.98 -3.52
C GLY A 243 1.07 10.45 -4.96
N ARG A 244 1.09 11.35 -5.96
CA ARG A 244 1.20 10.99 -7.37
C ARG A 244 2.51 10.28 -7.70
N THR A 245 3.63 10.72 -7.11
CA THR A 245 4.94 10.08 -7.27
C THR A 245 4.92 8.66 -6.71
N VAL A 246 4.41 8.47 -5.48
CA VAL A 246 4.28 7.14 -4.86
C VAL A 246 3.43 6.22 -5.72
N TYR A 247 2.23 6.65 -6.13
CA TYR A 247 1.36 5.83 -6.98
C TYR A 247 1.98 5.42 -8.32
N ARG A 248 2.78 6.32 -8.92
CA ARG A 248 3.52 6.03 -10.15
C ARG A 248 4.69 5.07 -9.94
N ALA A 249 5.25 5.00 -8.73
CA ALA A 249 6.34 4.11 -8.39
C ALA A 249 5.86 2.67 -8.12
N ILE A 250 4.65 2.48 -7.57
CA ILE A 250 4.14 1.14 -7.20
C ILE A 250 4.20 0.16 -8.38
N ALA A 251 3.61 0.50 -9.52
CA ALA A 251 3.51 -0.43 -10.65
C ALA A 251 4.89 -0.82 -11.22
N PRO A 252 5.80 0.12 -11.57
CA PRO A 252 7.15 -0.22 -12.01
C PRO A 252 7.96 -1.02 -11.00
N GLN A 253 7.91 -0.68 -9.70
CA GLN A 253 8.64 -1.40 -8.65
C GLN A 253 8.10 -2.82 -8.44
N THR A 254 6.78 -2.98 -8.34
CA THR A 254 6.15 -4.30 -8.19
C THR A 254 6.39 -5.16 -9.42
N ASN A 255 6.28 -4.60 -10.63
CA ASN A 255 6.59 -5.32 -11.86
C ASN A 255 8.07 -5.72 -11.93
N PHE A 256 8.97 -4.84 -11.50
CA PHE A 256 10.38 -5.16 -11.39
C PHE A 256 10.61 -6.38 -10.52
N LEU A 257 10.08 -6.39 -9.29
CA LEU A 257 10.21 -7.49 -8.34
C LEU A 257 9.56 -8.78 -8.85
N LEU A 258 8.46 -8.70 -9.60
CA LEU A 258 7.82 -9.84 -10.25
C LEU A 258 8.73 -10.48 -11.31
N THR A 259 9.46 -9.64 -12.06
CA THR A 259 10.34 -10.10 -13.14
C THR A 259 11.75 -10.49 -12.67
N ALA A 260 12.17 -10.02 -11.49
CA ALA A 260 13.45 -10.41 -10.92
C ALA A 260 13.39 -11.89 -10.52
N THR A 261 14.39 -12.67 -10.94
CA THR A 261 14.62 -14.03 -10.43
C THR A 261 15.15 -13.94 -9.02
N VAL A 262 14.21 -13.80 -8.09
CA VAL A 262 14.48 -13.69 -6.67
C VAL A 262 14.87 -15.09 -6.14
N GLN A 263 16.16 -15.43 -6.22
CA GLN A 263 16.74 -16.67 -5.66
C GLN A 263 17.50 -16.45 -4.34
N SER A 264 17.71 -15.20 -3.93
CA SER A 264 18.48 -14.88 -2.72
C SER A 264 17.73 -15.33 -1.46
N PRO A 265 18.37 -15.94 -0.46
CA PRO A 265 17.74 -16.28 0.83
C PRO A 265 17.18 -15.07 1.59
N SER A 266 17.65 -13.86 1.27
CA SER A 266 17.18 -12.59 1.85
C SER A 266 15.93 -12.03 1.16
N ALA A 267 15.57 -12.60 0.01
CA ALA A 267 14.36 -12.32 -0.74
C ALA A 267 13.06 -12.25 0.07
N PRO A 268 12.82 -13.13 1.06
CA PRO A 268 11.50 -13.24 1.66
C PRO A 268 10.99 -11.98 2.36
N SER A 269 11.93 -11.16 2.81
CA SER A 269 11.60 -9.89 3.43
C SER A 269 11.44 -8.75 2.43
N ALA A 270 11.88 -8.90 1.17
CA ALA A 270 11.81 -7.87 0.15
C ALA A 270 10.36 -7.50 -0.18
N TRP A 271 9.50 -8.51 -0.41
CA TRP A 271 8.08 -8.28 -0.68
C TRP A 271 7.35 -7.69 0.52
N THR A 272 7.62 -8.24 1.71
CA THR A 272 7.09 -7.73 2.97
C THR A 272 7.44 -6.25 3.14
N ASN A 273 8.73 -5.90 3.04
CA ASN A 273 9.20 -4.53 3.18
C ASN A 273 8.62 -3.60 2.11
N HIS A 274 8.53 -4.07 0.86
CA HIS A 274 7.97 -3.30 -0.26
C HIS A 274 6.51 -2.93 -0.03
N PHE A 275 5.65 -3.91 0.23
CA PHE A 275 4.22 -3.67 0.40
C PHE A 275 3.90 -2.96 1.72
N CYS A 276 4.62 -3.29 2.80
CA CYS A 276 4.53 -2.59 4.08
C CYS A 276 4.85 -1.10 3.93
N LEU A 277 6.00 -0.78 3.33
CA LEU A 277 6.41 0.61 3.12
C LEU A 277 5.38 1.39 2.29
N LEU A 278 4.89 0.81 1.19
CA LEU A 278 3.88 1.45 0.35
C LEU A 278 2.56 1.67 1.09
N SER A 279 2.07 0.67 1.83
CA SER A 279 0.84 0.79 2.64
C SER A 279 0.97 1.92 3.66
N LEU A 280 2.09 1.97 4.37
CA LEU A 280 2.35 2.98 5.39
C LEU A 280 2.47 4.40 4.81
N LEU A 281 3.14 4.56 3.66
CA LEU A 281 3.21 5.86 2.98
C LEU A 281 1.86 6.33 2.48
N LEU A 282 1.01 5.43 1.96
CA LEU A 282 -0.32 5.78 1.46
C LEU A 282 -1.29 6.20 2.57
N ARG A 283 -1.07 5.77 3.82
CA ARG A 283 -1.86 6.20 4.98
C ARG A 283 -1.51 7.61 5.47
N ARG A 284 -0.45 8.23 4.95
CA ARG A 284 -0.05 9.58 5.36
C ARG A 284 -0.92 10.63 4.68
N PRO A 285 -1.59 11.52 5.43
CA PRO A 285 -2.43 12.57 4.86
C PRO A 285 -1.70 13.45 3.84
N GLU A 286 -0.41 13.71 4.06
CA GLU A 286 0.43 14.53 3.17
C GLU A 286 0.63 13.89 1.78
N LEU A 287 0.45 12.57 1.70
CA LEU A 287 0.58 11.77 0.47
C LEU A 287 -0.77 11.31 -0.08
N ALA A 288 -1.89 11.75 0.51
CA ALA A 288 -3.25 11.46 0.05
C ALA A 288 -3.55 12.22 -1.26
N GLY A 289 -2.98 11.74 -2.38
CA GLY A 289 -3.20 12.29 -3.71
C GLY A 289 -4.39 11.66 -4.43
N SER A 290 -4.88 12.31 -5.49
CA SER A 290 -6.00 11.82 -6.30
C SER A 290 -5.70 10.45 -6.95
N PRO A 291 -6.55 9.42 -6.75
CA PRO A 291 -6.31 8.04 -7.17
C PRO A 291 -6.50 7.77 -8.68
N LYS A 292 -6.60 8.82 -9.52
CA LYS A 292 -6.90 8.69 -10.96
C LYS A 292 -5.92 7.76 -11.72
N SER A 293 -4.70 7.58 -11.23
CA SER A 293 -3.62 6.80 -11.86
C SER A 293 -3.58 5.30 -11.49
N LEU A 294 -4.55 4.77 -10.73
CA LEU A 294 -4.45 3.44 -10.10
C LEU A 294 -4.95 2.25 -10.94
N ARG A 295 -5.22 2.43 -12.23
CA ARG A 295 -5.85 1.37 -13.06
C ARG A 295 -5.03 0.08 -13.11
N ASN A 296 -3.71 0.20 -13.25
CA ASN A 296 -2.81 -0.95 -13.43
C ASN A 296 -2.12 -1.39 -12.14
N VAL A 297 -2.23 -0.59 -11.07
CA VAL A 297 -1.52 -0.85 -9.80
C VAL A 297 -2.12 -2.05 -9.08
N ILE A 298 -3.44 -2.11 -8.93
CA ILE A 298 -4.12 -3.15 -8.15
C ILE A 298 -3.85 -4.56 -8.71
N PRO A 299 -4.00 -4.85 -10.02
CA PRO A 299 -3.69 -6.17 -10.55
C PRO A 299 -2.22 -6.59 -10.32
N LEU A 300 -1.29 -5.64 -10.42
CA LEU A 300 0.14 -5.92 -10.17
C LEU A 300 0.42 -6.22 -8.70
N VAL A 301 -0.20 -5.49 -7.77
CA VAL A 301 -0.06 -5.77 -6.32
C VAL A 301 -0.63 -7.15 -5.99
N ILE A 302 -1.78 -7.52 -6.56
CA ILE A 302 -2.36 -8.87 -6.37
C ILE A 302 -1.45 -9.94 -6.97
N ALA A 303 -0.88 -9.71 -8.16
CA ALA A 303 0.10 -10.63 -8.76
C ALA A 303 1.35 -10.81 -7.87
N GLY A 304 1.84 -9.72 -7.28
CA GLY A 304 2.94 -9.77 -6.30
C GLY A 304 2.55 -10.52 -5.03
N GLY A 305 1.33 -10.34 -4.51
CA GLY A 305 0.80 -11.15 -3.41
C GLY A 305 0.74 -12.64 -3.74
N ASN A 306 0.27 -13.02 -4.93
CA ASN A 306 0.29 -14.42 -5.39
C ASN A 306 1.71 -14.98 -5.55
N ARG A 307 2.67 -14.13 -5.96
CA ARG A 307 4.09 -14.51 -5.96
C ARG A 307 4.59 -14.79 -4.55
N CYS A 308 4.21 -13.98 -3.56
CA CYS A 308 4.53 -14.21 -2.15
C CYS A 308 3.96 -15.56 -1.67
N ILE A 309 2.72 -15.92 -2.01
CA ILE A 309 2.14 -17.24 -1.71
C ILE A 309 3.01 -18.37 -2.30
N THR A 310 3.43 -18.23 -3.55
CA THR A 310 4.29 -19.23 -4.23
C THR A 310 5.63 -19.40 -3.53
N LEU A 311 6.18 -18.32 -2.98
CA LEU A 311 7.44 -18.29 -2.22
C LEU A 311 7.26 -18.63 -0.73
N ARG A 312 6.02 -18.93 -0.28
CA ARG A 312 5.65 -19.14 1.13
C ARG A 312 5.93 -17.94 2.04
N GLU A 313 5.82 -16.73 1.49
CA GLU A 313 5.99 -15.45 2.18
C GLU A 313 4.64 -14.90 2.65
N ALA A 314 4.07 -15.53 3.68
CA ALA A 314 2.72 -15.23 4.14
C ALA A 314 2.53 -13.75 4.55
N GLN A 315 3.51 -13.19 5.27
CA GLN A 315 3.54 -11.78 5.66
C GLN A 315 3.54 -10.83 4.46
N GLY A 316 4.29 -11.15 3.39
CA GLY A 316 4.33 -10.36 2.16
C GLY A 316 2.98 -10.35 1.44
N ALA A 317 2.33 -11.51 1.36
CA ALA A 317 0.98 -11.63 0.78
C ALA A 317 -0.06 -10.84 1.60
N SER A 318 0.01 -10.90 2.93
CA SER A 318 -0.85 -10.10 3.81
C SER A 318 -0.66 -8.59 3.59
N TRP A 319 0.58 -8.10 3.53
CA TRP A 319 0.83 -6.69 3.23
C TRP A 319 0.36 -6.28 1.83
N ALA A 320 0.41 -7.19 0.84
CA ALA A 320 -0.17 -6.92 -0.48
C ALA A 320 -1.69 -6.71 -0.40
N ILE A 321 -2.40 -7.54 0.37
CA ILE A 321 -3.84 -7.39 0.64
C ILE A 321 -4.11 -6.07 1.34
N GLN A 322 -3.32 -5.74 2.37
CA GLN A 322 -3.45 -4.49 3.11
C GLN A 322 -3.22 -3.26 2.22
N LEU A 323 -2.23 -3.32 1.32
CA LEU A 323 -1.97 -2.26 0.34
C LEU A 323 -3.15 -2.07 -0.62
N VAL A 324 -3.78 -3.15 -1.08
CA VAL A 324 -5.01 -3.07 -1.90
C VAL A 324 -6.15 -2.45 -1.10
N ALA A 325 -6.31 -2.82 0.17
CA ALA A 325 -7.32 -2.25 1.06
C ALA A 325 -7.11 -0.74 1.27
N ASP A 326 -5.86 -0.30 1.43
CA ASP A 326 -5.53 1.12 1.62
C ASP A 326 -5.76 1.92 0.32
N ILE A 327 -5.39 1.36 -0.84
CA ILE A 327 -5.72 1.92 -2.16
C ILE A 327 -7.23 2.10 -2.34
N CYS A 328 -8.02 1.12 -1.92
CA CYS A 328 -9.48 1.19 -2.00
C CYS A 328 -10.05 2.28 -1.08
N ARG A 329 -9.49 2.46 0.12
CA ARG A 329 -9.91 3.52 1.06
C ARG A 329 -9.59 4.93 0.59
N ILE A 330 -8.50 5.15 -0.14
CA ILE A 330 -8.17 6.48 -0.64
C ILE A 330 -9.12 6.92 -1.78
N GLY A 331 -9.81 5.96 -2.40
CA GLY A 331 -10.88 6.23 -3.35
C GLY A 331 -12.08 6.96 -2.72
N THR A 332 -12.69 7.86 -3.49
CA THR A 332 -14.03 8.41 -3.21
C THR A 332 -15.14 7.54 -3.81
N ASP A 333 -14.78 6.45 -4.49
CA ASP A 333 -15.70 5.49 -5.09
C ASP A 333 -15.13 4.07 -5.01
N ASN A 334 -15.95 3.10 -5.38
CA ASN A 334 -15.61 1.69 -5.33
C ASN A 334 -15.04 1.13 -6.65
N ARG A 335 -14.61 1.98 -7.61
CA ARG A 335 -13.94 1.48 -8.82
C ARG A 335 -12.62 0.75 -8.51
N PRO A 336 -11.77 1.18 -7.55
CA PRO A 336 -10.62 0.40 -7.09
C PRO A 336 -11.03 -0.99 -6.59
N LEU A 337 -12.09 -1.08 -5.79
CA LEU A 337 -12.58 -2.35 -5.25
C LEU A 337 -13.05 -3.31 -6.36
N VAL A 338 -13.79 -2.81 -7.36
CA VAL A 338 -14.16 -3.60 -8.55
C VAL A 338 -12.92 -4.14 -9.28
N ARG A 339 -11.84 -3.34 -9.38
CA ARG A 339 -10.57 -3.80 -9.99
C ARG A 339 -9.87 -4.83 -9.13
N ALA A 340 -9.93 -4.71 -7.79
CA ALA A 340 -9.38 -5.70 -6.88
C ALA A 340 -10.07 -7.06 -7.04
N VAL A 341 -11.40 -7.07 -7.08
CA VAL A 341 -12.21 -8.28 -7.35
C VAL A 341 -11.83 -8.88 -8.71
N ARG A 342 -11.80 -8.07 -9.77
CA ARG A 342 -11.38 -8.53 -11.10
C ARG A 342 -9.92 -8.96 -11.18
N GLY A 343 -9.07 -8.48 -10.28
CA GLY A 343 -7.66 -8.85 -10.17
C GLY A 343 -7.44 -10.17 -9.41
N GLY A 344 -8.43 -10.62 -8.65
CA GLY A 344 -8.38 -11.87 -7.90
C GLY A 344 -8.02 -11.71 -6.43
N ILE A 345 -8.46 -10.62 -5.81
CA ILE A 345 -8.22 -10.37 -4.37
C ILE A 345 -8.86 -11.44 -3.48
N PHE A 346 -9.99 -12.03 -3.90
CA PHE A 346 -10.68 -13.08 -3.13
C PHE A 346 -9.86 -14.37 -3.08
N GLU A 347 -9.30 -14.77 -4.21
CA GLU A 347 -8.42 -15.94 -4.31
C GLU A 347 -7.14 -15.75 -3.49
N LEU A 348 -6.58 -14.52 -3.50
CA LEU A 348 -5.44 -14.17 -2.66
C LEU A 348 -5.77 -14.23 -1.16
N LEU A 349 -6.94 -13.71 -0.74
CA LEU A 349 -7.42 -13.81 0.66
C LEU A 349 -7.54 -15.27 1.10
N ARG A 350 -8.13 -16.13 0.26
CA ARG A 350 -8.26 -17.57 0.53
C ARG A 350 -6.89 -18.25 0.62
N ALA A 351 -5.97 -17.89 -0.27
CA ALA A 351 -4.61 -18.43 -0.26
C ALA A 351 -3.86 -18.05 1.03
N VAL A 352 -3.95 -16.80 1.48
CA VAL A 352 -3.33 -16.37 2.76
C VAL A 352 -3.92 -17.14 3.94
N ALA A 353 -5.23 -17.34 3.99
CA ALA A 353 -5.88 -18.09 5.08
C ALA A 353 -5.54 -19.58 5.12
N SER A 354 -4.96 -20.13 4.04
CA SER A 354 -4.47 -21.51 4.01
C SER A 354 -3.06 -21.68 4.57
N LEU A 355 -2.38 -20.56 4.91
CA LEU A 355 -1.05 -20.58 5.49
C LEU A 355 -1.13 -20.78 7.01
N PRO A 356 -0.08 -21.34 7.66
CA PRO A 356 -0.11 -21.67 9.08
C PRO A 356 -0.25 -20.44 9.99
N GLU A 357 0.31 -19.30 9.58
CA GLU A 357 0.27 -18.08 10.38
C GLU A 357 -1.01 -17.27 10.12
N LEU A 358 -1.63 -16.80 11.20
CA LEU A 358 -2.80 -15.93 11.13
C LEU A 358 -2.36 -14.49 10.87
N TYR A 359 -2.89 -13.89 9.81
CA TYR A 359 -2.71 -12.48 9.50
C TYR A 359 -4.05 -11.76 9.50
N ASP A 360 -4.06 -10.55 10.06
CA ASP A 360 -5.23 -9.70 10.02
C ASP A 360 -5.44 -9.14 8.61
N VAL A 361 -6.51 -9.60 7.96
CA VAL A 361 -6.98 -9.13 6.65
C VAL A 361 -8.37 -8.47 6.76
N SER A 362 -8.79 -8.16 7.99
CA SER A 362 -10.14 -7.69 8.33
C SER A 362 -10.52 -6.41 7.57
N ASP A 363 -9.55 -5.53 7.35
CA ASP A 363 -9.72 -4.29 6.60
C ASP A 363 -10.18 -4.51 5.15
N MET A 364 -9.62 -5.52 4.47
CA MET A 364 -10.00 -5.86 3.10
C MET A 364 -11.33 -6.61 3.07
N VAL A 365 -11.53 -7.54 4.01
CA VAL A 365 -12.79 -8.30 4.16
C VAL A 365 -13.96 -7.34 4.40
N THR A 366 -13.81 -6.38 5.32
CA THR A 366 -14.81 -5.33 5.59
C THR A 366 -15.17 -4.55 4.34
N GLN A 367 -14.18 -4.16 3.54
CA GLN A 367 -14.44 -3.43 2.30
C GLN A 367 -15.16 -4.28 1.26
N LEU A 368 -14.79 -5.56 1.11
CA LEU A 368 -15.46 -6.46 0.19
C LEU A 368 -16.91 -6.69 0.61
N CYS A 369 -17.15 -7.02 1.88
CA CYS A 369 -18.50 -7.26 2.42
C CYS A 369 -19.40 -6.02 2.27
N ALA A 370 -18.92 -4.84 2.65
CA ALA A 370 -19.67 -3.59 2.45
C ALA A 370 -19.91 -3.32 0.96
N GLY A 371 -18.92 -3.63 0.10
CA GLY A 371 -19.01 -3.48 -1.34
C GLY A 371 -20.01 -4.42 -2.03
N MET A 372 -20.30 -5.60 -1.46
CA MET A 372 -21.26 -6.55 -2.04
C MET A 372 -22.68 -6.01 -2.14
N THR A 373 -22.98 -4.92 -1.44
CA THR A 373 -24.26 -4.18 -1.54
C THR A 373 -24.40 -3.41 -2.86
N GLN A 374 -23.39 -3.43 -3.73
CA GLN A 374 -23.37 -2.75 -5.02
C GLN A 374 -23.34 -3.75 -6.18
N ALA A 375 -24.31 -3.61 -7.09
CA ALA A 375 -24.49 -4.50 -8.23
C ALA A 375 -23.22 -4.65 -9.08
N ARG A 376 -22.44 -3.58 -9.26
CA ARG A 376 -21.18 -3.63 -10.02
C ARG A 376 -20.12 -4.55 -9.38
N ILE A 377 -20.04 -4.60 -8.05
CA ILE A 377 -19.06 -5.42 -7.32
C ILE A 377 -19.52 -6.87 -7.34
N LEU A 378 -20.81 -7.09 -7.05
CA LEU A 378 -21.41 -8.42 -7.11
C LEU A 378 -21.23 -9.06 -8.49
N ARG A 379 -21.46 -8.30 -9.57
CA ARG A 379 -21.19 -8.77 -10.94
C ARG A 379 -19.72 -9.08 -11.19
N ALA A 380 -18.80 -8.27 -10.65
CA ALA A 380 -17.37 -8.55 -10.75
C ALA A 380 -17.01 -9.87 -10.07
N PHE A 381 -17.62 -10.18 -8.92
CA PHE A 381 -17.49 -11.48 -8.25
C PHE A 381 -18.09 -12.62 -9.08
N ARG A 382 -19.32 -12.46 -9.58
CA ARG A 382 -19.99 -13.46 -10.41
C ARG A 382 -19.18 -13.85 -11.64
N LEU A 383 -18.49 -12.89 -12.26
CA LEU A 383 -17.60 -13.15 -13.39
C LEU A 383 -16.37 -14.00 -13.03
N ARG A 384 -15.91 -13.94 -11.77
CA ARG A 384 -14.82 -14.77 -11.25
C ARG A 384 -15.28 -16.17 -10.81
N ARG A 385 -16.60 -16.37 -10.58
CA ARG A 385 -17.21 -17.62 -10.09
C ARG A 385 -16.50 -18.13 -8.82
N PRO A 386 -16.67 -17.48 -7.67
CA PRO A 386 -16.12 -18.01 -6.43
C PRO A 386 -16.62 -19.45 -6.23
N PRO A 387 -15.77 -20.38 -5.77
CA PRO A 387 -16.20 -21.73 -5.47
C PRO A 387 -17.33 -21.68 -4.43
N HIS A 388 -18.30 -22.58 -4.56
CA HIS A 388 -19.27 -22.82 -3.50
C HIS A 388 -18.52 -23.36 -2.28
N VAL A 389 -18.84 -22.84 -1.11
CA VAL A 389 -18.13 -23.13 0.13
C VAL A 389 -19.17 -23.57 1.14
N ASP A 390 -19.01 -24.77 1.68
CA ASP A 390 -19.78 -25.20 2.83
C ASP A 390 -19.31 -24.40 4.05
N PHE A 391 -20.22 -23.70 4.71
CA PHE A 391 -19.90 -22.82 5.84
C PHE A 391 -19.95 -23.59 7.16
N ASP A 392 -18.80 -23.75 7.79
CA ASP A 392 -18.74 -24.01 9.23
C ASP A 392 -19.01 -22.71 10.01
N ALA A 393 -19.58 -22.83 11.22
CA ALA A 393 -19.91 -21.68 12.06
C ALA A 393 -18.69 -20.76 12.30
N PRO A 394 -18.87 -19.42 12.29
CA PRO A 394 -17.77 -18.47 12.38
C PRO A 394 -17.00 -18.60 13.70
N LYS A 395 -15.66 -18.48 13.62
CA LYS A 395 -14.78 -18.39 14.78
C LYS A 395 -14.76 -16.94 15.28
N GLU A 396 -14.93 -16.73 16.58
CA GLU A 396 -15.46 -15.49 17.16
C GLU A 396 -14.64 -14.19 17.04
N HIS A 397 -13.47 -14.13 16.39
CA HIS A 397 -12.58 -12.95 16.57
C HIS A 397 -11.94 -12.31 15.33
N LEU A 398 -11.92 -12.93 14.14
CA LEU A 398 -11.29 -12.33 12.95
C LEU A 398 -12.17 -12.49 11.71
N TYR A 399 -12.30 -11.41 10.94
CA TYR A 399 -12.97 -11.47 9.65
C TYR A 399 -12.06 -12.16 8.62
N THR A 400 -12.63 -13.12 7.90
CA THR A 400 -11.93 -14.00 6.97
C THR A 400 -12.55 -13.93 5.57
N TRP A 401 -11.95 -14.65 4.63
CA TRP A 401 -12.53 -14.81 3.30
C TRP A 401 -13.89 -15.53 3.32
N MET A 402 -14.20 -16.32 4.35
CA MET A 402 -15.49 -17.01 4.48
C MET A 402 -16.64 -16.01 4.67
N ASP A 403 -16.42 -14.94 5.43
CA ASP A 403 -17.42 -13.87 5.60
C ASP A 403 -17.74 -13.20 4.26
N VAL A 404 -16.73 -13.01 3.40
CA VAL A 404 -16.92 -12.48 2.03
C VAL A 404 -17.76 -13.45 1.19
N ALA A 405 -17.50 -14.75 1.27
CA ALA A 405 -18.24 -15.77 0.54
C ALA A 405 -19.71 -15.83 1.00
N GLN A 406 -19.96 -15.86 2.30
CA GLN A 406 -21.31 -15.85 2.87
C GLN A 406 -22.09 -14.59 2.45
N LYS A 407 -21.43 -13.43 2.52
CA LYS A 407 -22.01 -12.15 2.13
C LYS A 407 -22.32 -12.12 0.62
N TYR A 408 -21.44 -12.68 -0.20
CA TYR A 408 -21.66 -12.84 -1.64
C TYR A 408 -22.90 -13.68 -1.92
N GLU A 409 -23.05 -14.86 -1.29
CA GLU A 409 -24.19 -15.74 -1.53
C GLU A 409 -25.52 -15.06 -1.15
N TRP A 410 -25.59 -14.44 0.02
CA TRP A 410 -26.78 -13.70 0.43
C TRP A 410 -27.16 -12.60 -0.57
N HIS A 411 -26.19 -11.78 -0.97
CA HIS A 411 -26.44 -10.71 -1.95
C HIS A 411 -26.72 -11.23 -3.35
N GLN A 412 -26.16 -12.37 -3.74
CA GLN A 412 -26.43 -13.02 -5.01
C GLN A 412 -27.88 -13.50 -5.08
N ASP A 413 -28.43 -14.02 -3.98
CA ASP A 413 -29.85 -14.38 -3.89
C ASP A 413 -30.76 -13.16 -4.01
N VAL A 414 -30.47 -12.09 -3.27
CA VAL A 414 -31.19 -10.82 -3.39
C VAL A 414 -31.12 -10.27 -4.82
N TYR A 415 -29.95 -10.33 -5.45
CA TYR A 415 -29.77 -9.88 -6.82
C TYR A 415 -30.56 -10.73 -7.82
N ASN A 416 -30.60 -12.05 -7.63
CA ASN A 416 -31.36 -12.97 -8.48
C ASN A 416 -32.87 -12.75 -8.36
N LEU A 417 -33.37 -12.46 -7.15
CA LEU A 417 -34.75 -12.02 -6.94
C LEU A 417 -35.03 -10.70 -7.69
N GLY A 418 -34.11 -9.74 -7.61
CA GLY A 418 -34.25 -8.43 -8.25
C GLY A 418 -34.10 -8.39 -9.77
N ASN A 419 -33.32 -9.31 -10.35
CA ASN A 419 -32.96 -9.30 -11.78
C ASN A 419 -34.15 -9.63 -12.71
N ARG A 420 -35.29 -10.06 -12.17
CA ARG A 420 -36.54 -10.32 -12.91
C ARG A 420 -37.34 -9.05 -13.25
N LYS A 421 -36.76 -7.86 -13.02
CA LYS A 421 -37.46 -6.56 -13.01
C LYS A 421 -38.53 -6.45 -11.92
N ASP A 422 -38.57 -7.39 -10.97
CA ASP A 422 -39.54 -7.43 -9.88
C ASP A 422 -39.49 -6.17 -9.00
N TRP A 423 -38.33 -5.51 -8.93
CA TRP A 423 -38.20 -4.24 -8.23
C TRP A 423 -39.08 -3.13 -8.79
N ARG A 424 -39.42 -3.19 -10.08
CA ARG A 424 -40.30 -2.19 -10.70
C ARG A 424 -41.71 -2.25 -10.15
N TYR A 425 -42.15 -3.44 -9.72
CA TYR A 425 -43.42 -3.66 -9.03
C TYR A 425 -43.32 -3.46 -7.52
N ALA A 426 -42.13 -3.61 -6.96
CA ALA A 426 -41.91 -3.43 -5.53
C ALA A 426 -41.84 -1.94 -5.12
N MET A 427 -41.30 -1.08 -5.97
CA MET A 427 -41.15 0.35 -5.67
C MET A 427 -42.42 1.12 -6.03
N SER A 428 -42.83 2.04 -5.16
CA SER A 428 -43.99 2.90 -5.39
C SER A 428 -43.63 4.09 -6.28
N CYS A 429 -44.60 4.58 -7.04
CA CYS A 429 -44.47 5.87 -7.73
C CYS A 429 -44.32 7.00 -6.69
N HIS A 430 -43.42 7.94 -6.96
CA HIS A 430 -43.16 9.10 -6.09
C HIS A 430 -44.27 10.15 -6.17
N ASN A 431 -44.85 10.34 -7.35
CA ASN A 431 -46.05 11.14 -7.49
C ASN A 431 -47.23 10.43 -6.80
N HIS A 432 -47.94 11.13 -5.92
CA HIS A 432 -49.13 10.64 -5.22
C HIS A 432 -50.43 10.83 -6.01
N GLN A 433 -50.39 11.58 -7.12
CA GLN A 433 -51.54 11.92 -7.93
C GLN A 433 -51.59 11.14 -9.25
N GLY A 434 -52.81 10.77 -9.65
CA GLY A 434 -53.14 10.26 -10.97
C GLY A 434 -53.26 8.73 -11.05
N PRO A 435 -53.63 8.20 -12.24
CA PRO A 435 -53.62 6.76 -12.46
C PRO A 435 -52.18 6.26 -12.45
N HIS A 436 -51.86 5.38 -11.50
CA HIS A 436 -50.55 4.75 -11.41
C HIS A 436 -50.50 3.45 -12.21
N ASP A 437 -49.35 3.18 -12.82
CA ASP A 437 -48.99 1.88 -13.39
C ASP A 437 -48.06 1.16 -12.40
N ASN A 438 -47.93 -0.16 -12.54
CA ASN A 438 -47.09 -0.97 -11.68
C ASN A 438 -45.63 -1.06 -12.18
N ASP A 439 -45.28 -0.57 -13.39
CA ASP A 439 -43.92 -0.60 -13.95
C ASP A 439 -43.16 0.72 -13.70
N VAL A 440 -42.46 0.86 -12.55
CA VAL A 440 -41.69 2.09 -12.30
C VAL A 440 -40.35 2.19 -13.04
N ARG A 441 -39.97 3.43 -13.35
CA ARG A 441 -38.67 3.84 -13.87
C ARG A 441 -37.98 4.75 -12.85
N ILE A 442 -36.66 4.62 -12.71
CA ILE A 442 -35.87 5.45 -11.79
C ILE A 442 -35.44 6.74 -12.48
N CYS A 443 -35.53 7.86 -11.76
CA CYS A 443 -34.95 9.13 -12.18
C CYS A 443 -33.41 9.02 -12.21
N PRO A 444 -32.68 9.71 -13.13
CA PRO A 444 -31.22 9.67 -13.15
C PRO A 444 -30.52 10.14 -11.85
N CYS A 445 -31.20 10.92 -11.01
CA CYS A 445 -30.71 11.27 -9.68
C CYS A 445 -30.80 10.11 -8.67
N GLY A 446 -31.60 9.07 -8.93
CA GLY A 446 -31.80 7.95 -8.02
C GLY A 446 -32.71 8.23 -6.81
N ASP A 447 -33.26 9.44 -6.69
CA ASP A 447 -34.08 9.88 -5.56
C ASP A 447 -35.60 9.66 -5.76
N ALA A 448 -36.02 9.30 -6.98
CA ALA A 448 -37.44 9.12 -7.29
C ALA A 448 -37.67 7.99 -8.30
N PHE A 449 -38.83 7.33 -8.14
CA PHE A 449 -39.36 6.31 -9.04
C PHE A 449 -40.69 6.79 -9.63
N TYR A 450 -40.91 6.57 -10.92
CA TYR A 450 -42.14 6.98 -11.61
C TYR A 450 -42.70 5.86 -12.47
N CYS A 451 -43.98 5.56 -12.31
CA CYS A 451 -44.68 4.56 -13.14
C CYS A 451 -44.92 5.02 -14.58
N SER A 452 -44.86 6.33 -14.85
CA SER A 452 -45.05 6.88 -16.18
C SER A 452 -44.28 8.19 -16.36
N GLY A 453 -44.04 8.58 -17.60
CA GLY A 453 -43.50 9.92 -17.91
C GLY A 453 -44.45 11.06 -17.55
N SER A 454 -45.76 10.79 -17.42
CA SER A 454 -46.74 11.78 -16.95
C SER A 454 -46.56 12.06 -15.46
N CYS A 455 -46.46 11.00 -14.65
CA CYS A 455 -46.18 11.12 -13.21
C CYS A 455 -44.86 11.85 -12.95
N GLN A 456 -43.82 11.55 -13.74
CA GLN A 456 -42.55 12.28 -13.68
C GLN A 456 -42.73 13.76 -13.99
N ARG A 457 -43.43 14.15 -15.06
CA ARG A 457 -43.61 15.56 -15.43
C ARG A 457 -44.41 16.35 -14.39
N MET A 458 -45.42 15.74 -13.78
CA MET A 458 -46.21 16.38 -12.73
C MET A 458 -45.35 16.70 -11.51
N ASP A 459 -44.70 15.67 -10.94
CA ASP A 459 -43.80 15.84 -9.79
C ASP A 459 -42.59 16.74 -10.11
N TRP A 460 -42.08 16.67 -11.36
CA TRP A 460 -41.02 17.56 -11.84
C TRP A 460 -41.40 19.04 -11.74
N ASN A 461 -42.62 19.39 -12.15
CA ASN A 461 -43.10 20.77 -12.12
C ASN A 461 -43.53 21.20 -10.71
N GLU A 462 -43.98 20.26 -9.88
CA GLU A 462 -44.44 20.53 -8.52
C GLU A 462 -43.28 20.72 -7.53
N ALA A 463 -42.28 19.85 -7.55
CA ALA A 463 -41.21 19.87 -6.55
C ALA A 463 -39.86 19.32 -7.04
N HIS A 464 -39.83 18.20 -7.76
CA HIS A 464 -38.59 17.43 -7.99
C HIS A 464 -37.49 18.22 -8.73
N ARG A 465 -37.87 19.14 -9.61
CA ARG A 465 -36.90 19.97 -10.35
C ARG A 465 -35.96 20.77 -9.45
N GLU A 466 -36.43 21.20 -8.28
CA GLU A 466 -35.66 22.09 -7.40
C GLU A 466 -34.50 21.35 -6.69
N PHE A 467 -34.61 20.04 -6.52
CA PHE A 467 -33.64 19.23 -5.77
C PHE A 467 -33.06 18.05 -6.56
N CYS A 468 -33.47 17.85 -7.82
CA CYS A 468 -32.93 16.80 -8.67
C CYS A 468 -31.42 17.00 -8.91
N ARG A 469 -30.63 15.97 -8.56
CA ARG A 469 -29.16 15.95 -8.74
C ARG A 469 -28.71 15.08 -9.93
N ALA A 470 -29.52 14.99 -10.98
CA ALA A 470 -29.22 14.13 -12.12
C ALA A 470 -27.86 14.44 -12.78
N ASP A 471 -27.48 15.72 -12.85
CA ASP A 471 -26.20 16.17 -13.44
C ASP A 471 -24.99 15.75 -12.61
N ASP A 472 -25.17 15.62 -11.29
CA ASP A 472 -24.16 15.10 -10.36
C ASP A 472 -24.20 13.55 -10.29
N GLY A 473 -25.04 12.90 -11.08
CA GLY A 473 -25.27 11.46 -11.05
C GLY A 473 -26.07 10.98 -9.84
N PRO A 474 -26.23 9.65 -9.68
CA PRO A 474 -27.09 9.09 -8.63
C PRO A 474 -26.67 9.55 -7.22
N TRP A 475 -27.64 10.08 -6.48
CA TRP A 475 -27.53 10.70 -5.15
C TRP A 475 -26.53 11.87 -5.07
N GLY A 476 -26.21 12.48 -6.21
CA GLY A 476 -25.20 13.54 -6.30
C GLY A 476 -23.77 13.06 -5.99
N LEU A 477 -23.46 11.79 -6.31
CA LEU A 477 -22.19 11.17 -5.95
C LEU A 477 -21.17 11.13 -7.10
N HIS A 478 -21.34 11.97 -8.12
CA HIS A 478 -20.47 12.15 -9.28
C HIS A 478 -20.01 10.83 -9.93
N GLY A 479 -20.96 9.89 -10.06
CA GLY A 479 -20.74 8.57 -10.66
C GLY A 479 -20.06 7.53 -9.75
N ALA A 480 -19.88 7.82 -8.45
CA ALA A 480 -19.41 6.82 -7.49
C ALA A 480 -20.37 5.61 -7.44
N LEU A 481 -21.68 5.88 -7.53
CA LEU A 481 -22.74 4.90 -7.72
C LEU A 481 -23.35 5.01 -9.12
N SER A 482 -23.94 3.90 -9.58
CA SER A 482 -24.73 3.82 -10.80
C SER A 482 -26.19 3.64 -10.40
N LEU A 483 -27.13 3.90 -11.30
CA LEU A 483 -28.54 3.66 -11.04
C LEU A 483 -28.83 2.20 -10.66
N GLU A 484 -28.11 1.26 -11.26
CA GLU A 484 -28.23 -0.16 -10.92
C GLU A 484 -27.77 -0.44 -9.48
N ASP A 485 -26.71 0.23 -9.01
CA ASP A 485 -26.28 0.10 -7.62
C ASP A 485 -27.33 0.69 -6.67
N VAL A 486 -27.94 1.83 -7.01
CA VAL A 486 -29.02 2.45 -6.22
C VAL A 486 -30.23 1.52 -6.10
N VAL A 487 -30.71 0.98 -7.22
CA VAL A 487 -31.82 0.02 -7.24
C VAL A 487 -31.49 -1.21 -6.39
N PHE A 488 -30.27 -1.73 -6.52
CA PHE A 488 -29.86 -2.91 -5.77
C PHE A 488 -29.73 -2.64 -4.26
N ILE A 489 -29.20 -1.48 -3.85
CA ILE A 489 -29.20 -1.05 -2.44
C ILE A 489 -30.63 -0.99 -1.90
N CYS A 490 -31.57 -0.42 -2.66
CA CYS A 490 -32.97 -0.36 -2.26
C CYS A 490 -33.55 -1.77 -2.07
N GLN A 491 -33.26 -2.72 -2.97
CA GLN A 491 -33.70 -4.12 -2.83
C GLN A 491 -33.13 -4.78 -1.57
N VAL A 492 -31.81 -4.63 -1.34
CA VAL A 492 -31.12 -5.15 -0.15
C VAL A 492 -31.77 -4.66 1.14
N VAL A 493 -32.03 -3.35 1.23
CA VAL A 493 -32.64 -2.75 2.42
C VAL A 493 -34.08 -3.22 2.61
N ARG A 494 -34.87 -3.33 1.54
CA ARG A 494 -36.25 -3.83 1.63
C ARG A 494 -36.32 -5.29 2.09
N VAL A 495 -35.46 -6.15 1.53
CA VAL A 495 -35.37 -7.56 1.94
C VAL A 495 -34.96 -7.66 3.41
N HIS A 496 -34.00 -6.85 3.85
CA HIS A 496 -33.59 -6.79 5.25
C HIS A 496 -34.74 -6.34 6.17
N ILE A 497 -35.44 -5.24 5.86
CA ILE A 497 -36.58 -4.77 6.67
C ILE A 497 -37.69 -5.83 6.73
N ALA A 498 -37.98 -6.51 5.60
CA ALA A 498 -38.96 -7.60 5.57
C ALA A 498 -38.53 -8.81 6.42
N TYR A 499 -37.23 -9.14 6.43
CA TYR A 499 -36.66 -10.18 7.28
C TYR A 499 -36.79 -9.83 8.76
N VAL A 500 -36.33 -8.64 9.15
CA VAL A 500 -36.37 -8.19 10.55
C VAL A 500 -37.81 -8.10 11.06
N ARG A 501 -38.76 -7.62 10.23
CA ARG A 501 -40.19 -7.62 10.57
C ARG A 501 -40.71 -9.03 10.92
N LYS A 502 -40.29 -10.04 10.17
CA LYS A 502 -40.74 -11.43 10.36
C LYS A 502 -40.09 -12.11 11.58
N HIS A 503 -38.86 -11.73 11.95
CA HIS A 503 -38.05 -12.50 12.91
C HIS A 503 -37.72 -11.77 14.21
N GLU A 504 -37.60 -10.44 14.22
CA GLU A 504 -36.99 -9.70 15.34
C GLU A 504 -37.96 -8.85 16.18
N GLN A 505 -39.29 -9.00 16.03
CA GLN A 505 -40.27 -8.15 16.74
C GLN A 505 -39.81 -6.68 16.84
N ILE A 506 -39.64 -5.99 15.70
CA ILE A 506 -39.32 -4.54 15.69
C ILE A 506 -40.42 -3.73 16.42
N THR A 507 -41.59 -4.33 16.54
CA THR A 507 -42.86 -3.78 17.02
C THR A 507 -42.79 -3.05 18.38
N PRO A 508 -42.18 -3.54 19.48
CA PRO A 508 -42.31 -2.87 20.78
C PRO A 508 -41.61 -1.51 20.86
N ARG A 509 -40.52 -1.29 20.10
CA ARG A 509 -39.80 0.00 20.07
C ARG A 509 -40.42 1.00 19.09
N ILE A 510 -41.17 0.51 18.11
CA ILE A 510 -41.82 1.32 17.08
C ILE A 510 -43.26 1.72 17.49
N SER A 511 -43.96 0.84 18.20
CA SER A 511 -45.38 1.02 18.54
C SER A 511 -45.64 1.85 19.81
N SER A 512 -44.61 2.47 20.40
CA SER A 512 -44.80 3.46 21.47
C SER A 512 -44.92 4.85 20.84
N PRO A 513 -46.13 5.35 20.51
CA PRO A 513 -46.28 6.69 19.98
C PRO A 513 -45.71 7.70 20.97
N PRO A 514 -44.95 8.71 20.50
CA PRO A 514 -44.52 9.80 21.37
C PRO A 514 -45.79 10.43 21.97
N THR A 515 -45.92 10.34 23.29
CA THR A 515 -47.12 10.76 24.05
C THR A 515 -47.35 12.28 24.03
N ARG A 516 -46.56 13.04 23.28
CA ARG A 516 -46.65 14.50 23.16
C ARG A 516 -47.13 14.91 21.77
N ALA A 517 -48.40 15.30 21.69
CA ALA A 517 -49.14 15.66 20.49
C ALA A 517 -48.74 17.00 19.81
N CYS A 518 -47.51 17.50 19.96
CA CYS A 518 -47.14 18.85 19.50
C CYS A 518 -46.00 18.94 18.48
N SER A 519 -45.35 17.83 18.10
CA SER A 519 -44.38 17.84 17.00
C SER A 519 -44.69 16.71 16.02
N ALA A 520 -44.77 17.05 14.73
CA ALA A 520 -44.76 16.07 13.65
C ALA A 520 -43.40 15.35 13.67
N GLU A 521 -43.32 14.26 14.43
CA GLU A 521 -42.15 13.39 14.47
C GLU A 521 -42.29 12.34 13.37
N GLN A 522 -41.28 12.27 12.50
CA GLN A 522 -41.12 11.21 11.52
C GLN A 522 -40.13 10.18 12.07
N THR A 523 -40.51 8.91 12.08
CA THR A 523 -39.59 7.82 12.44
C THR A 523 -38.65 7.54 11.27
N LEU A 524 -37.36 7.34 11.56
CA LEU A 524 -36.30 7.07 10.61
C LEU A 524 -35.67 5.71 10.90
N ILE A 525 -35.75 4.80 9.94
CA ILE A 525 -35.04 3.52 9.93
C ILE A 525 -33.73 3.71 9.18
N THR A 526 -32.61 3.60 9.90
CA THR A 526 -31.27 3.66 9.31
C THR A 526 -30.71 2.26 9.20
N VAL A 527 -30.43 1.79 7.99
CA VAL A 527 -29.84 0.46 7.73
C VAL A 527 -28.37 0.63 7.37
N ASP A 528 -27.50 0.05 8.21
CA ASP A 528 -26.06 0.08 8.05
C ASP A 528 -25.56 -1.08 7.19
N LEU A 529 -25.07 -0.73 6.00
CA LEU A 529 -24.50 -1.63 5.00
C LEU A 529 -22.96 -1.60 5.00
N THR A 530 -22.32 -1.01 6.01
CA THR A 530 -20.87 -0.84 6.08
C THR A 530 -20.14 -1.96 6.83
N ASP A 531 -20.89 -2.87 7.47
CA ASP A 531 -20.39 -3.93 8.35
C ASP A 531 -20.20 -5.28 7.61
N VAL A 532 -19.40 -6.17 8.20
CA VAL A 532 -19.13 -7.55 7.73
C VAL A 532 -20.24 -8.51 8.11
N LEU A 533 -21.12 -8.14 9.04
CA LEU A 533 -22.18 -9.02 9.53
C LEU A 533 -23.03 -9.61 8.40
N PRO A 534 -23.43 -10.89 8.49
CA PRO A 534 -24.24 -11.55 7.47
C PRO A 534 -25.52 -10.76 7.20
N MET A 535 -26.18 -10.28 8.26
CA MET A 535 -27.29 -9.34 8.20
C MET A 535 -26.83 -7.88 8.44
N PRO A 536 -27.34 -6.91 7.67
CA PRO A 536 -27.19 -5.49 8.00
C PRO A 536 -27.61 -5.16 9.44
N ARG A 537 -26.98 -4.15 10.05
CA ARG A 537 -27.47 -3.57 11.31
C ARG A 537 -28.52 -2.51 11.00
N HIS A 538 -29.49 -2.31 11.88
CA HIS A 538 -30.43 -1.20 11.75
C HIS A 538 -30.60 -0.44 13.07
N VAL A 539 -30.87 0.85 12.96
CA VAL A 539 -31.19 1.73 14.09
C VAL A 539 -32.45 2.50 13.76
N VAL A 540 -33.40 2.52 14.70
CA VAL A 540 -34.64 3.30 14.60
C VAL A 540 -34.48 4.56 15.45
N THR A 541 -34.66 5.72 14.84
CA THR A 541 -34.58 7.04 15.50
C THR A 541 -35.81 7.88 15.14
N THR A 542 -36.12 8.92 15.91
CA THR A 542 -37.15 9.90 15.55
C THR A 542 -36.51 11.22 15.13
N ARG A 543 -37.06 11.88 14.11
CA ARG A 543 -36.65 13.22 13.67
C ARG A 543 -37.86 14.13 13.55
N ILE A 544 -37.72 15.39 13.94
CA ILE A 544 -38.78 16.39 13.75
C ILE A 544 -38.83 16.74 12.26
N LYS A 545 -39.96 16.50 11.60
CA LYS A 545 -40.17 16.89 10.20
C LYS A 545 -41.62 17.31 10.00
N ALA A 546 -41.83 18.51 9.45
CA ALA A 546 -43.15 19.12 9.31
C ALA A 546 -44.14 18.22 8.54
N ASP A 547 -43.64 17.48 7.54
CA ASP A 547 -44.44 16.62 6.68
C ASP A 547 -44.01 15.15 6.80
N GLY A 548 -44.91 14.28 7.28
CA GLY A 548 -44.69 12.83 7.30
C GLY A 548 -45.19 12.05 8.52
N ALA A 549 -46.14 12.57 9.30
CA ALA A 549 -46.72 11.84 10.42
C ALA A 549 -47.24 10.45 9.99
N GLY A 550 -46.93 9.40 10.78
CA GLY A 550 -47.36 8.03 10.50
C GLY A 550 -46.55 7.28 9.43
N THR A 551 -45.43 7.86 8.95
CA THR A 551 -44.52 7.21 8.00
C THR A 551 -43.13 6.98 8.57
N PHE A 552 -42.48 5.91 8.10
CA PHE A 552 -41.10 5.54 8.40
C PHE A 552 -40.25 5.89 7.20
N ALA A 553 -39.43 6.93 7.33
CA ALA A 553 -38.39 7.21 6.37
C ALA A 553 -37.29 6.14 6.46
N VAL A 554 -36.62 5.85 5.35
CA VAL A 554 -35.54 4.87 5.31
C VAL A 554 -34.28 5.51 4.77
N GLU A 555 -33.17 5.31 5.49
CA GLU A 555 -31.83 5.72 5.07
C GLU A 555 -30.90 4.50 5.04
N ALA A 556 -30.02 4.46 4.04
CA ALA A 556 -28.94 3.49 3.98
C ALA A 556 -27.61 4.16 4.32
N ILE A 557 -26.80 3.52 5.17
CA ILE A 557 -25.40 3.88 5.36
C ILE A 557 -24.57 2.95 4.49
N ALA A 558 -23.86 3.50 3.51
CA ALA A 558 -23.05 2.72 2.57
C ALA A 558 -21.61 3.25 2.51
N ARG A 559 -20.66 2.34 2.25
CA ARG A 559 -19.24 2.65 2.10
C ARG A 559 -18.86 2.83 0.62
N LEU A 560 -18.25 3.97 0.30
CA LEU A 560 -17.75 4.34 -1.01
C LEU A 560 -16.25 4.66 -0.90
N GLY A 561 -15.41 3.66 -1.18
CA GLY A 561 -13.99 3.70 -0.87
C GLY A 561 -13.77 3.87 0.63
N GLY A 562 -13.11 4.95 1.05
CA GLY A 562 -12.91 5.29 2.46
C GLY A 562 -14.03 6.11 3.08
N VAL A 563 -14.99 6.58 2.28
CA VAL A 563 -16.05 7.49 2.74
C VAL A 563 -17.31 6.71 3.08
N VAL A 564 -17.86 6.96 4.26
CA VAL A 564 -19.19 6.47 4.64
C VAL A 564 -20.23 7.53 4.29
N ARG A 565 -21.27 7.14 3.57
CA ARG A 565 -22.35 8.04 3.14
C ARG A 565 -23.69 7.56 3.66
N ARG A 566 -24.50 8.49 4.16
CA ARG A 566 -25.92 8.30 4.43
C ARG A 566 -26.70 8.72 3.19
N CYS A 567 -27.56 7.84 2.71
CA CYS A 567 -28.34 8.03 1.51
C CYS A 567 -29.82 7.84 1.84
N PRO A 568 -30.68 8.87 1.69
CA PRO A 568 -32.11 8.68 1.80
C PRO A 568 -32.57 7.74 0.69
N LEU A 569 -33.41 6.78 1.04
CA LEU A 569 -33.97 5.86 0.06
C LEU A 569 -35.31 6.41 -0.44
N PRO A 570 -35.63 6.20 -1.74
CA PRO A 570 -36.83 6.74 -2.39
C PRO A 570 -38.10 5.93 -2.06
N PHE A 571 -38.21 5.41 -0.84
CA PHE A 571 -39.39 4.72 -0.34
C PHE A 571 -39.56 4.93 1.16
N VAL A 572 -40.81 4.88 1.60
CA VAL A 572 -41.22 4.98 3.00
C VAL A 572 -42.17 3.82 3.33
N TYR A 573 -42.30 3.50 4.61
CA TYR A 573 -43.29 2.55 5.09
C TYR A 573 -44.37 3.27 5.90
N SER A 574 -45.62 2.84 5.80
CA SER A 574 -46.66 3.25 6.74
C SER A 574 -46.47 2.55 8.08
N ALA A 575 -47.02 3.10 9.17
CA ALA A 575 -47.05 2.43 10.46
C ALA A 575 -47.69 1.03 10.39
N GLY A 576 -48.81 0.90 9.69
CA GLY A 576 -49.48 -0.39 9.46
C GLY A 576 -48.69 -1.41 8.63
N HIS A 577 -47.49 -1.08 8.15
CA HIS A 577 -46.59 -2.07 7.55
C HIS A 577 -45.94 -2.98 8.61
N PHE A 578 -45.82 -2.49 9.85
CA PHE A 578 -45.13 -3.16 10.96
C PHE A 578 -46.08 -3.73 12.02
N ASP A 579 -47.37 -3.42 11.92
CA ASP A 579 -48.46 -4.11 12.61
C ASP A 579 -48.73 -5.46 11.93
#